data_AF-A0A8S1C4S4-F1
#
_entry.id   AF-A0A8S1C4S4-F1
#
_cell.length_a   1.000
_cell.length_b   1.000
_cell.length_c   1.000
_cell.angle_alpha   90.00
_cell.angle_beta   90.00
_cell.angle_gamma   90.00
#
_symmetry.space_group_name_H-M   'P 1'
#
loop_
_entity.id
_entity.type
_entity.pdbx_description
1 polymer ?
#
loop_
_entity_poly.entity_id
_entity_poly.type
_entity_poly.pdbx_seq_one_letter_code
_entity_poly.pdbx_strand_id
1 'polypeptide(L)'
;MVMRHEDPVIPKPHSEPIRAYDSWVECGTLEELDAIQHLSNSLHMESLAIRERILGPNNPEVPHPVIYRGAVFADNARFDRCIDLWLHALQLRQNNKVSVVKDLLRFAQVFSQMIHVGVDLSFNYLELVLAATVLELERNKDKIANPGPKDDVELIKEEQESNLMTALYLLVLVTQLSKNMDADLVFNTKKLVFQLNKLKITLRDGQTLLHLAVNAETPVDDFHTNDICKFPNAETAAMLIECGADVNKMDNARNTPLHLIVGYQKPISDFLTLHSIIVGLTEAGAHQDTVNEKGETPFDAATTGVAEIILRAQSKLSLKCIAAKAVKAYNLDYRGRVPKCLEGFIELHGPVLRSEARASRHGASAQRFANQQREHENNAGGMQAI
;
A
#
# COMPACT_ATOMS: atom_id res chain seq x y z
N MET A 1 -27.94 -49.52 -18.04
CA MET A 1 -27.97 -48.82 -16.73
C MET A 1 -29.45 -48.56 -16.43
N VAL A 2 -30.07 -49.29 -15.49
CA VAL A 2 -31.48 -49.06 -15.16
C VAL A 2 -31.54 -47.79 -14.31
N MET A 3 -32.21 -46.74 -14.81
CA MET A 3 -32.36 -45.49 -14.07
C MET A 3 -33.13 -45.76 -12.77
N ARG A 4 -32.63 -45.20 -11.67
CA ARG A 4 -33.00 -45.62 -10.30
C ARG A 4 -34.28 -44.95 -9.77
N HIS A 5 -35.00 -44.15 -10.56
CA HIS A 5 -36.16 -43.39 -10.09
C HIS A 5 -37.16 -43.04 -11.20
N GLU A 6 -38.45 -43.23 -10.92
CA GLU A 6 -39.63 -42.78 -11.71
C GLU A 6 -40.27 -41.52 -11.10
N ASP A 7 -39.50 -40.69 -10.40
CA ASP A 7 -40.00 -39.39 -9.94
C ASP A 7 -40.12 -38.41 -11.12
N PRO A 8 -41.06 -37.45 -11.08
CA PRO A 8 -41.17 -36.44 -12.12
C PRO A 8 -39.85 -35.68 -12.28
N VAL A 9 -39.35 -35.59 -13.52
CA VAL A 9 -38.12 -34.86 -13.86
C VAL A 9 -38.29 -33.40 -13.44
N ILE A 10 -37.48 -32.97 -12.48
CA ILE A 10 -37.44 -31.57 -12.07
C ILE A 10 -36.65 -30.80 -13.13
N PRO A 11 -37.27 -29.89 -13.90
CA PRO A 11 -36.56 -29.13 -14.92
C PRO A 11 -35.54 -28.21 -14.26
N LYS A 12 -34.37 -28.04 -14.91
CA LYS A 12 -33.37 -27.07 -14.47
C LYS A 12 -34.01 -25.67 -14.48
N PRO A 13 -33.87 -24.88 -13.40
CA PRO A 13 -34.36 -23.50 -13.42
C PRO A 13 -33.56 -22.71 -14.45
N HIS A 14 -34.24 -21.80 -15.16
CA HIS A 14 -33.57 -20.90 -16.08
C HIS A 14 -32.70 -19.91 -15.28
N SER A 15 -31.41 -19.87 -15.56
CA SER A 15 -30.46 -18.90 -15.02
C SER A 15 -29.85 -18.10 -16.16
N GLU A 16 -29.64 -16.79 -15.95
CA GLU A 16 -28.94 -15.96 -16.91
C GLU A 16 -27.50 -16.46 -17.10
N PRO A 17 -27.02 -16.58 -18.35
CA PRO A 17 -25.66 -17.05 -18.59
C PRO A 17 -24.62 -16.07 -18.06
N ILE A 18 -23.60 -16.60 -17.40
CA ILE A 18 -22.51 -15.81 -16.84
C ILE A 18 -21.47 -15.55 -17.93
N ARG A 19 -21.21 -14.28 -18.23
CA ARG A 19 -20.27 -13.86 -19.29
C ARG A 19 -18.89 -14.51 -19.14
N ALA A 20 -18.36 -14.60 -17.91
CA ALA A 20 -17.07 -15.21 -17.63
C ALA A 20 -17.00 -16.69 -18.08
N TYR A 21 -18.12 -17.40 -18.03
CA TYR A 21 -18.25 -18.78 -18.49
C TYR A 21 -18.60 -18.88 -19.97
N ASP A 22 -18.10 -17.99 -20.83
CA ASP A 22 -18.45 -17.93 -22.26
C ASP A 22 -19.96 -17.70 -22.50
N SER A 23 -20.68 -17.14 -21.52
CA SER A 23 -22.15 -17.07 -21.55
C SER A 23 -22.78 -18.44 -21.79
N TRP A 24 -22.19 -19.48 -21.19
CA TRP A 24 -22.62 -20.87 -21.36
C TRP A 24 -24.04 -21.10 -20.86
N VAL A 25 -24.83 -21.78 -21.68
CA VAL A 25 -26.17 -22.25 -21.33
C VAL A 25 -26.07 -23.73 -21.02
N GLU A 26 -26.49 -24.12 -19.81
CA GLU A 26 -26.42 -25.51 -19.37
C GLU A 26 -27.21 -26.45 -20.29
N CYS A 27 -26.65 -27.63 -20.55
CA CYS A 27 -27.34 -28.68 -21.31
C CYS A 27 -28.66 -29.05 -20.62
N GLY A 28 -29.77 -28.97 -21.34
CA GLY A 28 -31.10 -29.34 -20.87
C GLY A 28 -31.41 -30.83 -21.02
N THR A 29 -30.72 -31.53 -21.92
CA THR A 29 -30.95 -32.96 -22.22
C THR A 29 -29.67 -33.78 -22.24
N LEU A 30 -29.79 -35.11 -22.23
CA LEU A 30 -28.65 -36.03 -22.34
C LEU A 30 -27.97 -35.95 -23.70
N GLU A 31 -28.75 -35.73 -24.76
CA GLU A 31 -28.24 -35.60 -26.13
C GLU A 31 -27.33 -34.36 -26.28
N GLU A 32 -27.72 -33.24 -25.66
CA GLU A 32 -26.89 -32.02 -25.62
C GLU A 32 -25.59 -32.25 -24.84
N LEU A 33 -25.64 -33.01 -23.74
CA LEU A 33 -24.45 -33.37 -22.95
C LEU A 33 -23.52 -34.32 -23.73
N ASP A 34 -24.08 -35.32 -24.40
CA ASP A 34 -23.33 -36.26 -25.23
C ASP A 34 -22.66 -35.54 -26.42
N ALA A 35 -23.28 -34.49 -26.95
CA ALA A 35 -22.71 -33.69 -28.03
C ALA A 35 -21.43 -32.95 -27.63
N ILE A 36 -21.27 -32.61 -26.34
CA ILE A 36 -20.09 -31.88 -25.83
C ILE A 36 -19.04 -32.78 -25.17
N GLN A 37 -19.24 -34.10 -25.13
CA GLN A 37 -18.39 -35.04 -24.37
C GLN A 37 -16.90 -35.03 -24.74
N HIS A 38 -16.56 -34.61 -25.96
CA HIS A 38 -15.17 -34.50 -26.44
C HIS A 38 -14.67 -33.04 -26.49
N LEU A 39 -15.54 -32.08 -26.16
CA LEU A 39 -15.21 -30.66 -26.13
C LEU A 39 -14.80 -30.27 -24.72
N SER A 40 -13.50 -30.40 -24.42
CA SER A 40 -12.96 -30.14 -23.09
C SER A 40 -13.35 -28.75 -22.54
N ASN A 41 -13.30 -27.69 -23.35
CA ASN A 41 -13.68 -26.35 -22.85
C ASN A 41 -15.16 -26.28 -22.47
N SER A 42 -16.04 -26.82 -23.31
CA SER A 42 -17.48 -26.87 -23.08
C SER A 42 -17.83 -27.61 -21.81
N LEU A 43 -17.21 -28.77 -21.56
CA LEU A 43 -17.39 -29.52 -20.32
C LEU A 43 -16.97 -28.73 -19.07
N HIS A 44 -15.88 -27.95 -19.16
CA HIS A 44 -15.47 -27.09 -18.06
C HIS A 44 -16.47 -25.94 -17.83
N MET A 45 -16.96 -25.29 -18.89
CA MET A 45 -17.94 -24.20 -18.74
C MET A 45 -19.29 -24.73 -18.21
N GLU A 46 -19.76 -25.88 -18.71
CA GLU A 46 -20.93 -26.60 -18.19
C GLU A 46 -20.77 -26.89 -16.69
N SER A 47 -19.62 -27.44 -16.28
CA SER A 47 -19.33 -27.75 -14.87
C SER A 47 -19.34 -26.51 -13.97
N LEU A 48 -18.75 -25.40 -14.41
CA LEU A 48 -18.73 -24.14 -13.65
C LEU A 48 -20.14 -23.53 -13.53
N ALA A 49 -20.89 -23.51 -14.63
CA ALA A 49 -22.27 -23.02 -14.65
C ALA A 49 -23.18 -23.83 -13.71
N ILE A 50 -23.14 -25.17 -13.82
CA ILE A 50 -23.87 -26.07 -12.93
C ILE A 50 -23.52 -25.79 -11.46
N ARG A 51 -22.22 -25.70 -11.15
CA ARG A 51 -21.75 -25.56 -9.78
C ARG A 51 -22.25 -24.26 -9.14
N GLU A 52 -22.12 -23.14 -9.85
CA GLU A 52 -22.57 -21.85 -9.36
C GLU A 52 -24.09 -21.77 -9.25
N ARG A 53 -24.85 -22.36 -10.18
CA ARG A 53 -26.32 -22.44 -10.08
C ARG A 53 -26.76 -23.26 -8.87
N ILE A 54 -26.13 -24.41 -8.62
CA ILE A 54 -26.53 -25.31 -7.52
C ILE A 54 -26.13 -24.74 -6.15
N LEU A 55 -24.89 -24.27 -6.02
CA LEU A 55 -24.37 -23.79 -4.73
C LEU A 55 -24.77 -22.34 -4.44
N GLY A 56 -25.06 -21.56 -5.48
CA GLY A 56 -25.33 -20.13 -5.41
C GLY A 56 -24.05 -19.27 -5.32
N PRO A 57 -24.10 -18.01 -5.77
CA PRO A 57 -22.94 -17.11 -5.78
C PRO A 57 -22.45 -16.73 -4.37
N ASN A 58 -23.30 -16.91 -3.35
CA ASN A 58 -22.97 -16.63 -1.94
C ASN A 58 -22.25 -17.80 -1.24
N ASN A 59 -21.82 -18.82 -1.99
CA ASN A 59 -21.12 -19.96 -1.43
C ASN A 59 -19.59 -19.79 -1.63
N PRO A 60 -18.79 -19.83 -0.55
CA PRO A 60 -17.34 -19.63 -0.62
C PRO A 60 -16.57 -20.73 -1.38
N GLU A 61 -17.21 -21.85 -1.70
CA GLU A 61 -16.63 -22.97 -2.48
C GLU A 61 -16.79 -22.83 -4.01
N VAL A 62 -17.50 -21.80 -4.46
CA VAL A 62 -17.68 -21.52 -5.91
C VAL A 62 -16.43 -20.89 -6.54
N PRO A 63 -15.75 -19.90 -5.93
CA PRO A 63 -14.64 -19.21 -6.59
C PRO A 63 -13.43 -20.11 -6.91
N HIS A 64 -13.13 -21.13 -6.10
CA HIS A 64 -11.88 -21.89 -6.25
C HIS A 64 -11.75 -22.61 -7.60
N PRO A 65 -12.74 -23.40 -8.08
CA PRO A 65 -12.71 -23.96 -9.43
C PRO A 65 -12.61 -22.94 -10.56
N VAL A 66 -13.23 -21.77 -10.39
CA VAL A 66 -13.18 -20.66 -11.37
C VAL A 66 -11.76 -20.12 -11.49
N ILE A 67 -11.11 -19.86 -10.34
CA ILE A 67 -9.71 -19.41 -10.28
C ILE A 67 -8.79 -20.44 -10.92
N TYR A 68 -8.98 -21.72 -10.59
CA TYR A 68 -8.18 -22.81 -11.17
C TYR A 68 -8.32 -22.88 -12.69
N ARG A 69 -9.56 -22.77 -13.21
CA ARG A 69 -9.79 -22.75 -14.67
C ARG A 69 -9.12 -21.55 -15.32
N GLY A 70 -9.15 -20.37 -14.68
CA GLY A 70 -8.43 -19.19 -15.15
C GLY A 70 -6.91 -19.40 -15.20
N ALA A 71 -6.32 -20.06 -14.19
CA ALA A 71 -4.90 -20.39 -14.19
C ALA A 71 -4.52 -21.31 -15.37
N VAL A 72 -5.34 -22.33 -15.66
CA VAL A 72 -5.15 -23.18 -16.85
C VAL A 72 -5.17 -22.36 -18.14
N PHE A 73 -6.01 -21.32 -18.24
CA PHE A 73 -5.99 -20.44 -19.41
C PHE A 73 -4.71 -19.57 -19.46
N ALA A 74 -4.23 -19.06 -18.33
CA ALA A 74 -2.98 -18.32 -18.25
C ALA A 74 -1.78 -19.15 -18.71
N ASP A 75 -1.69 -20.42 -18.28
CA ASP A 75 -0.63 -21.36 -18.69
C ASP A 75 -0.63 -21.61 -20.21
N ASN A 76 -1.80 -21.48 -20.85
CA ASN A 76 -1.97 -21.59 -22.30
C ASN A 76 -1.93 -20.21 -23.02
N ALA A 77 -1.41 -19.17 -22.36
CA ALA A 77 -1.34 -17.79 -22.85
C ALA A 77 -2.69 -17.17 -23.28
N ARG A 78 -3.80 -17.73 -22.80
CA ARG A 78 -5.17 -17.21 -22.99
C ARG A 78 -5.52 -16.26 -21.86
N PHE A 79 -4.79 -15.15 -21.81
CA PHE A 79 -4.93 -14.14 -20.75
C PHE A 79 -6.32 -13.49 -20.74
N ASP A 80 -6.93 -13.31 -21.90
CA ASP A 80 -8.31 -12.82 -22.06
C ASP A 80 -9.31 -13.63 -21.22
N ARG A 81 -9.31 -14.96 -21.38
CA ARG A 81 -10.22 -15.87 -20.67
C ARG A 81 -9.84 -16.03 -19.20
N CYS A 82 -8.54 -16.00 -18.90
CA CYS A 82 -8.05 -16.00 -17.52
C CYS A 82 -8.61 -14.80 -16.74
N ILE A 83 -8.45 -13.59 -17.28
CA ILE A 83 -8.88 -12.35 -16.64
C ILE A 83 -10.39 -12.33 -16.42
N ASP A 84 -11.19 -12.72 -17.43
CA ASP A 84 -12.65 -12.80 -17.29
C ASP A 84 -13.08 -13.71 -16.13
N LEU A 85 -12.48 -14.91 -16.03
CA LEU A 85 -12.78 -15.86 -14.95
C LEU A 85 -12.31 -15.35 -13.59
N TRP A 86 -11.09 -14.81 -13.50
CA TRP A 86 -10.57 -14.29 -12.25
C TRP A 86 -11.33 -13.06 -11.76
N LEU A 87 -11.83 -12.20 -12.66
CA LEU A 87 -12.64 -11.04 -12.28
C LEU A 87 -13.98 -11.49 -11.69
N HIS A 88 -14.62 -12.50 -12.30
CA HIS A 88 -15.83 -13.10 -11.75
C HIS A 88 -15.57 -13.73 -10.37
N ALA A 89 -14.48 -14.50 -10.24
CA ALA A 89 -14.11 -15.11 -8.96
C ALA A 89 -13.78 -14.07 -7.88
N LEU A 90 -13.11 -12.97 -8.25
CA LEU A 90 -12.82 -11.85 -7.36
C LEU A 90 -14.11 -11.20 -6.86
N GLN A 91 -15.08 -10.96 -7.75
CA GLN A 91 -16.39 -10.42 -7.39
C GLN A 91 -17.14 -11.35 -6.43
N LEU A 92 -17.17 -12.66 -6.72
CA LEU A 92 -17.77 -13.65 -5.83
C LEU A 92 -17.10 -13.63 -4.44
N ARG A 93 -15.77 -13.57 -4.35
CA ARG A 93 -15.05 -13.50 -3.08
C ARG A 93 -15.35 -12.22 -2.30
N GLN A 94 -15.38 -11.07 -2.97
CA GLN A 94 -15.72 -9.80 -2.36
C GLN A 94 -17.15 -9.76 -1.83
N ASN A 95 -18.11 -10.36 -2.56
CA ASN A 95 -19.51 -10.48 -2.11
C ASN A 95 -19.63 -11.38 -0.88
N ASN A 96 -18.85 -12.46 -0.86
CA ASN A 96 -18.77 -13.39 0.26
C ASN A 96 -17.92 -12.89 1.44
N LYS A 97 -17.33 -11.69 1.33
CA LYS A 97 -16.45 -11.09 2.35
C LYS A 97 -15.27 -11.98 2.73
N VAL A 98 -14.79 -12.77 1.78
CA VAL A 98 -13.60 -13.63 1.92
C VAL A 98 -12.37 -12.85 1.48
N SER A 99 -11.22 -13.15 2.08
CA SER A 99 -9.93 -12.55 1.70
C SER A 99 -9.61 -12.74 0.22
N VAL A 100 -9.15 -11.65 -0.40
CA VAL A 100 -8.78 -11.55 -1.82
C VAL A 100 -7.30 -11.24 -2.04
N VAL A 101 -6.48 -11.25 -0.99
CA VAL A 101 -5.04 -10.89 -1.05
C VAL A 101 -4.31 -11.64 -2.17
N LYS A 102 -4.49 -12.97 -2.22
CA LYS A 102 -3.87 -13.83 -3.24
C LYS A 102 -4.44 -13.57 -4.64
N ASP A 103 -5.70 -13.17 -4.74
CA ASP A 103 -6.36 -12.93 -6.02
C ASP A 103 -5.88 -11.61 -6.64
N LEU A 104 -5.79 -10.55 -5.84
CA LEU A 104 -5.26 -9.26 -6.27
C LEU A 104 -3.78 -9.38 -6.70
N LEU A 105 -2.95 -10.10 -5.93
CA LEU A 105 -1.55 -10.32 -6.29
C LEU A 105 -1.41 -11.07 -7.62
N ARG A 106 -2.22 -12.12 -7.85
CA ARG A 106 -2.22 -12.86 -9.14
C ARG A 106 -2.51 -11.96 -10.33
N PHE A 107 -3.42 -10.99 -10.19
CA PHE A 107 -3.66 -10.01 -11.24
C PHE A 107 -2.42 -9.16 -11.52
N ALA A 108 -1.78 -8.61 -10.49
CA ALA A 108 -0.54 -7.85 -10.67
C ALA A 108 0.56 -8.68 -11.35
N GLN A 109 0.67 -9.96 -11.01
CA GLN A 109 1.63 -10.89 -11.61
C GLN A 109 1.32 -11.18 -13.09
N VAL A 110 0.06 -11.51 -13.43
CA VAL A 110 -0.33 -11.78 -14.83
C VAL A 110 -0.27 -10.53 -15.68
N PHE A 111 -0.69 -9.38 -15.17
CA PHE A 111 -0.56 -8.11 -15.89
C PHE A 111 0.90 -7.74 -16.13
N SER A 112 1.77 -7.93 -15.14
CA SER A 112 3.21 -7.73 -15.33
C SER A 112 3.77 -8.68 -16.40
N GLN A 113 3.39 -9.95 -16.37
CA GLN A 113 3.78 -10.93 -17.37
C GLN A 113 3.32 -10.51 -18.78
N MET A 114 2.05 -10.13 -18.94
CA MET A 114 1.49 -9.69 -20.24
C MET A 114 2.28 -8.53 -20.82
N ILE A 115 2.56 -7.49 -20.03
CA ILE A 115 3.35 -6.35 -20.48
C ILE A 115 4.78 -6.78 -20.82
N HIS A 116 5.41 -7.63 -20.00
CA HIS A 116 6.77 -8.10 -20.23
C HIS A 116 6.90 -8.89 -21.55
N VAL A 117 5.93 -9.75 -21.85
CA VAL A 117 5.92 -10.55 -23.10
C VAL A 117 5.33 -9.80 -24.30
N GLY A 118 4.90 -8.55 -24.13
CA GLY A 118 4.36 -7.71 -25.20
C GLY A 118 2.93 -8.06 -25.64
N VAL A 119 2.13 -8.65 -24.75
CA VAL A 119 0.69 -8.89 -24.97
C VAL A 119 -0.10 -7.66 -24.52
N ASP A 120 -1.02 -7.21 -25.37
CA ASP A 120 -1.86 -6.05 -25.07
C ASP A 120 -2.73 -6.28 -23.82
N LEU A 121 -2.56 -5.42 -22.82
CA LEU A 121 -3.38 -5.37 -21.62
C LEU A 121 -4.40 -4.23 -21.75
N SER A 122 -5.69 -4.58 -21.76
CA SER A 122 -6.76 -3.57 -21.73
C SER A 122 -6.74 -2.82 -20.41
N PHE A 123 -6.67 -1.49 -20.51
CA PHE A 123 -6.65 -0.61 -19.34
C PHE A 123 -7.91 -0.75 -18.47
N ASN A 124 -9.06 -1.10 -19.07
CA ASN A 124 -10.30 -1.35 -18.33
C ASN A 124 -10.14 -2.49 -17.29
N TYR A 125 -9.38 -3.54 -17.63
CA TYR A 125 -9.13 -4.62 -16.67
C TYR A 125 -8.26 -4.15 -15.51
N LEU A 126 -7.27 -3.31 -15.78
CA LEU A 126 -6.42 -2.74 -14.75
C LEU A 126 -7.20 -1.80 -13.82
N GLU A 127 -8.09 -0.97 -14.37
CA GLU A 127 -8.97 -0.10 -13.58
C GLU A 127 -9.91 -0.92 -12.68
N LEU A 128 -10.53 -1.98 -13.20
CA LEU A 128 -11.42 -2.86 -12.42
C LEU A 128 -10.69 -3.51 -11.24
N VAL A 129 -9.47 -4.02 -11.47
CA VAL A 129 -8.68 -4.63 -10.41
C VAL A 129 -8.22 -3.58 -9.40
N LEU A 130 -7.78 -2.40 -9.84
CA LEU A 130 -7.41 -1.31 -8.95
C LEU A 130 -8.60 -0.86 -8.08
N ALA A 131 -9.79 -0.73 -8.66
CA ALA A 131 -11.01 -0.41 -7.92
C ALA A 131 -11.34 -1.48 -6.87
N ALA A 132 -11.17 -2.77 -7.22
CA ALA A 132 -11.34 -3.86 -6.26
C ALA A 132 -10.29 -3.82 -5.13
N THR A 133 -9.05 -3.45 -5.43
CA THR A 133 -7.99 -3.25 -4.42
C THR A 133 -8.33 -2.09 -3.47
N VAL A 134 -8.80 -0.96 -3.98
CA VAL A 134 -9.21 0.19 -3.16
C VAL A 134 -10.37 -0.20 -2.23
N LEU A 135 -11.38 -0.90 -2.76
CA LEU A 135 -12.51 -1.39 -1.97
C LEU A 135 -12.06 -2.35 -0.85
N GLU A 136 -11.11 -3.23 -1.12
CA GLU A 136 -10.62 -4.16 -0.10
C GLU A 136 -9.80 -3.44 0.98
N LEU A 137 -8.97 -2.47 0.60
CA LEU A 137 -8.22 -1.63 1.53
C LEU A 137 -9.15 -0.80 2.44
N GLU A 138 -10.25 -0.27 1.90
CA GLU A 138 -11.32 0.38 2.67
C GLU A 138 -11.92 -0.60 3.70
N ARG A 139 -12.29 -1.81 3.26
CA ARG A 139 -12.85 -2.85 4.15
C ARG A 139 -11.88 -3.29 5.22
N ASN A 140 -10.60 -3.48 4.89
CA ASN A 140 -9.58 -3.85 5.87
C ASN A 140 -9.44 -2.75 6.92
N LYS A 141 -9.40 -1.48 6.49
CA LYS A 141 -9.33 -0.34 7.40
C LYS A 141 -10.54 -0.26 8.33
N ASP A 142 -11.74 -0.46 7.79
CA ASP A 142 -12.97 -0.43 8.57
C ASP A 142 -13.03 -1.58 9.59
N LYS A 143 -12.61 -2.79 9.22
CA LYS A 143 -12.51 -3.93 10.15
C LYS A 143 -11.45 -3.75 11.22
N ILE A 144 -10.32 -3.11 10.91
CA ILE A 144 -9.30 -2.77 11.91
C ILE A 144 -9.85 -1.75 12.92
N ALA A 145 -10.60 -0.75 12.45
CA ALA A 145 -11.20 0.26 13.31
C ALA A 145 -12.39 -0.27 14.12
N ASN A 146 -13.19 -1.17 13.53
CA ASN A 146 -14.40 -1.73 14.10
C ASN A 146 -14.41 -3.26 13.93
N PRO A 147 -13.59 -3.99 14.70
CA PRO A 147 -13.47 -5.44 14.54
C PRO A 147 -14.74 -6.16 14.98
N GLY A 148 -15.19 -7.10 14.15
CA GLY A 148 -16.25 -8.04 14.48
C GLY A 148 -15.79 -9.15 15.44
N PRO A 149 -16.71 -9.97 15.97
CA PRO A 149 -16.40 -10.99 16.98
C PRO A 149 -15.51 -12.13 16.48
N LYS A 150 -15.37 -12.30 15.16
CA LYS A 150 -14.54 -13.33 14.52
C LYS A 150 -13.32 -12.75 13.79
N ASP A 151 -13.14 -11.44 13.85
CA ASP A 151 -12.07 -10.76 13.11
C ASP A 151 -10.76 -10.86 13.90
N ASP A 152 -9.72 -11.36 13.24
CA ASP A 152 -8.34 -11.28 13.73
C ASP A 152 -7.71 -9.99 13.18
N VAL A 153 -7.55 -8.99 14.05
CA VAL A 153 -7.04 -7.67 13.68
C VAL A 153 -5.60 -7.74 13.16
N GLU A 154 -4.79 -8.65 13.68
CA GLU A 154 -3.40 -8.76 13.26
C GLU A 154 -3.31 -9.36 11.86
N LEU A 155 -4.08 -10.42 11.61
CA LEU A 155 -4.21 -10.99 10.27
C LEU A 155 -4.71 -9.94 9.27
N ILE A 156 -5.74 -9.15 9.63
CA ILE A 156 -6.30 -8.13 8.72
C ILE A 156 -5.27 -7.02 8.42
N LYS A 157 -4.37 -6.69 9.36
CA LYS A 157 -3.25 -5.78 9.09
C LYS A 157 -2.27 -6.38 8.09
N GLU A 158 -1.92 -7.66 8.21
CA GLU A 158 -1.06 -8.37 7.23
C GLU A 158 -1.70 -8.37 5.83
N GLU A 159 -3.01 -8.62 5.77
CA GLU A 159 -3.77 -8.54 4.54
C GLU A 159 -3.77 -7.12 3.96
N GLN A 160 -3.95 -6.09 4.79
CA GLN A 160 -3.90 -4.69 4.37
C GLN A 160 -2.53 -4.31 3.82
N GLU A 161 -1.43 -4.75 4.44
CA GLU A 161 -0.07 -4.52 3.94
C GLU A 161 0.17 -5.19 2.59
N SER A 162 -0.25 -6.45 2.46
CA SER A 162 -0.14 -7.21 1.21
C SER A 162 -0.95 -6.57 0.08
N ASN A 163 -2.16 -6.09 0.40
CA ASN A 163 -3.02 -5.35 -0.53
C ASN A 163 -2.42 -3.98 -0.89
N LEU A 164 -1.73 -3.31 0.04
CA LEU A 164 -1.05 -2.04 -0.21
C LEU A 164 0.13 -2.23 -1.18
N MET A 165 0.92 -3.28 -0.99
CA MET A 165 2.00 -3.65 -1.92
C MET A 165 1.44 -3.99 -3.30
N THR A 166 0.33 -4.73 -3.35
CA THR A 166 -0.34 -5.03 -4.62
C THR A 166 -0.86 -3.76 -5.30
N ALA A 167 -1.43 -2.83 -4.54
CA ALA A 167 -1.84 -1.53 -5.06
C ALA A 167 -0.65 -0.77 -5.67
N LEU A 168 0.51 -0.78 -5.02
CA LEU A 168 1.73 -0.18 -5.55
C LEU A 168 2.13 -0.80 -6.90
N TYR A 169 2.08 -2.12 -7.04
CA TYR A 169 2.38 -2.80 -8.32
C TYR A 169 1.39 -2.39 -9.41
N LEU A 170 0.09 -2.37 -9.11
CA LEU A 170 -0.94 -1.93 -10.05
C LEU A 170 -0.74 -0.48 -10.49
N LEU A 171 -0.31 0.42 -9.58
CA LEU A 171 -0.02 1.81 -9.92
C LEU A 171 1.17 1.95 -10.89
N VAL A 172 2.21 1.11 -10.74
CA VAL A 172 3.32 1.09 -11.72
C VAL A 172 2.82 0.65 -13.10
N LEU A 173 1.96 -0.36 -13.16
CA LEU A 173 1.35 -0.83 -14.40
C LEU A 173 0.47 0.27 -15.04
N VAL A 174 -0.31 0.99 -14.21
CA VAL A 174 -1.15 2.11 -14.66
C VAL A 174 -0.30 3.18 -15.32
N THR A 175 0.80 3.60 -14.68
CA THR A 175 1.64 4.67 -15.24
C THR A 175 2.29 4.28 -16.56
N GLN A 176 2.72 3.02 -16.70
CA GLN A 176 3.29 2.53 -17.96
C GLN A 176 2.28 2.54 -19.12
N LEU A 177 1.03 2.13 -18.86
CA LEU A 177 0.00 2.08 -19.89
C LEU A 177 -0.62 3.44 -20.18
N SER A 178 -0.63 4.36 -19.20
CA SER A 178 -1.32 5.67 -19.31
C SER A 178 -0.81 6.57 -20.44
N LYS A 179 0.41 6.35 -20.96
CA LYS A 179 1.05 7.22 -21.96
C LYS A 179 0.29 7.30 -23.29
N ASN A 180 -0.54 6.31 -23.60
CA ASN A 180 -1.25 6.20 -24.88
C ASN A 180 -2.79 6.20 -24.72
N MET A 181 -3.32 6.56 -23.55
CA MET A 181 -4.72 6.31 -23.19
C MET A 181 -5.61 7.55 -23.30
N ASP A 182 -6.92 7.28 -23.36
CA ASP A 182 -7.97 8.29 -23.35
C ASP A 182 -7.98 9.09 -22.03
N ALA A 183 -8.25 10.39 -22.14
CA ALA A 183 -8.21 11.33 -21.02
C ALA A 183 -9.25 10.99 -19.94
N ASP A 184 -10.44 10.52 -20.35
CA ASP A 184 -11.53 10.16 -19.43
C ASP A 184 -11.14 8.96 -18.56
N LEU A 185 -10.47 7.97 -19.15
CA LEU A 185 -10.03 6.76 -18.48
C LEU A 185 -8.90 7.04 -17.48
N VAL A 186 -7.96 7.90 -17.87
CA VAL A 186 -6.92 8.43 -16.98
C VAL A 186 -7.53 9.21 -15.82
N PHE A 187 -8.56 10.01 -16.06
CA PHE A 187 -9.25 10.77 -15.02
C PHE A 187 -9.95 9.85 -13.99
N ASN A 188 -10.67 8.81 -14.46
CA ASN A 188 -11.30 7.84 -13.57
C ASN A 188 -10.28 7.11 -12.71
N THR A 189 -9.12 6.78 -13.28
CA THR A 189 -8.03 6.15 -12.54
C THR A 189 -7.45 7.09 -11.49
N LYS A 190 -7.18 8.36 -11.83
CA LYS A 190 -6.73 9.37 -10.86
C LYS A 190 -7.70 9.54 -9.70
N LYS A 191 -9.02 9.41 -9.95
CA LYS A 191 -10.03 9.40 -8.89
C LYS A 191 -9.85 8.22 -7.93
N LEU A 192 -9.56 7.01 -8.44
CA LEU A 192 -9.25 5.83 -7.60
C LEU A 192 -7.96 6.05 -6.79
N VAL A 193 -6.91 6.59 -7.42
CA VAL A 193 -5.64 6.90 -6.71
C VAL A 193 -5.85 7.96 -5.62
N PHE A 194 -6.67 8.98 -5.89
CA PHE A 194 -7.04 9.98 -4.89
C PHE A 194 -7.81 9.36 -3.72
N GLN A 195 -8.77 8.46 -3.99
CA GLN A 195 -9.48 7.72 -2.96
C GLN A 195 -8.51 6.88 -2.11
N LEU A 196 -7.60 6.15 -2.76
CA LEU A 196 -6.56 5.35 -2.11
C LEU A 196 -5.69 6.20 -1.17
N ASN A 197 -5.20 7.36 -1.64
CA ASN A 197 -4.41 8.29 -0.81
C ASN A 197 -5.21 8.82 0.38
N LYS A 198 -6.51 9.11 0.19
CA LYS A 198 -7.40 9.59 1.25
C LYS A 198 -7.61 8.55 2.35
N LEU A 199 -7.40 7.27 2.08
CA LEU A 199 -7.44 6.22 3.11
C LEU A 199 -6.31 6.37 4.12
N LYS A 200 -5.19 7.03 3.79
CA LYS A 200 -4.03 7.23 4.68
C LYS A 200 -3.53 5.92 5.31
N ILE A 201 -3.57 4.84 4.53
CA ILE A 201 -3.08 3.53 4.94
C ILE A 201 -1.55 3.56 4.89
N THR A 202 -0.93 2.90 5.85
CA THR A 202 0.51 2.74 5.95
C THR A 202 0.85 1.28 6.22
N LEU A 203 2.09 0.89 5.92
CA LEU A 203 2.68 -0.32 6.48
C LEU A 203 2.87 -0.17 8.00
N ARG A 204 3.23 -1.26 8.68
CA ARG A 204 3.55 -1.32 10.13
C ARG A 204 4.66 -0.35 10.52
N ASP A 205 5.62 -0.13 9.64
CA ASP A 205 6.72 0.82 9.84
C ASP A 205 6.33 2.27 9.54
N GLY A 206 5.07 2.55 9.20
CA GLY A 206 4.56 3.88 8.91
C GLY A 206 4.76 4.35 7.46
N GLN A 207 5.39 3.54 6.60
CA GLN A 207 5.58 3.89 5.18
C GLN A 207 4.23 3.97 4.44
N THR A 208 4.10 5.00 3.59
CA THR A 208 2.96 5.18 2.68
C THR A 208 3.32 4.68 1.28
N LEU A 209 2.34 4.59 0.36
CA LEU A 209 2.62 4.33 -1.05
C LEU A 209 3.67 5.27 -1.64
N LEU A 210 3.67 6.55 -1.23
CA LEU A 210 4.67 7.51 -1.70
C LEU A 210 6.07 7.19 -1.16
N HIS A 211 6.20 6.77 0.11
CA HIS A 211 7.49 6.28 0.63
C HIS A 211 7.98 5.09 -0.19
N LEU A 212 7.11 4.10 -0.41
CA LEU A 212 7.47 2.88 -1.14
C LEU A 212 7.82 3.16 -2.61
N ALA A 213 7.11 4.07 -3.28
CA ALA A 213 7.38 4.42 -4.67
C ALA A 213 8.75 5.09 -4.88
N VAL A 214 9.27 5.80 -3.87
CA VAL A 214 10.56 6.52 -3.95
C VAL A 214 11.70 5.79 -3.23
N ASN A 215 11.42 4.69 -2.54
CA ASN A 215 12.40 3.91 -1.82
C ASN A 215 12.97 2.80 -2.72
N ALA A 216 14.29 2.80 -2.92
CA ALA A 216 14.99 1.80 -3.73
C ALA A 216 15.06 0.42 -3.07
N GLU A 217 14.82 0.35 -1.76
CA GLU A 217 14.80 -0.88 -0.96
C GLU A 217 13.39 -1.48 -0.85
N THR A 218 12.39 -0.87 -1.49
CA THR A 218 11.03 -1.41 -1.53
C THR A 218 11.07 -2.82 -2.11
N PRO A 219 10.63 -3.84 -1.35
CA PRO A 219 10.65 -5.22 -1.82
C PRO A 219 9.66 -5.39 -2.97
N VAL A 220 10.05 -6.19 -3.95
CA VAL A 220 9.21 -6.56 -5.10
C VAL A 220 9.08 -8.07 -5.11
N ASP A 221 7.87 -8.56 -5.33
CA ASP A 221 7.64 -10.00 -5.47
C ASP A 221 8.39 -10.54 -6.69
N ASP A 222 9.00 -11.73 -6.55
CA ASP A 222 9.93 -12.28 -7.55
C ASP A 222 9.21 -12.86 -8.78
N PHE A 223 7.88 -13.06 -8.71
CA PHE A 223 7.13 -13.73 -9.76
C PHE A 223 6.52 -12.74 -10.77
N HIS A 224 7.23 -12.51 -11.88
CA HIS A 224 6.89 -11.58 -12.99
C HIS A 224 6.84 -10.09 -12.61
N THR A 225 6.52 -9.72 -11.37
CA THR A 225 6.41 -8.32 -10.94
C THR A 225 7.75 -7.61 -10.95
N ASN A 226 8.87 -8.30 -10.67
CA ASN A 226 10.22 -7.74 -10.71
C ASN A 226 10.69 -7.29 -12.11
N ASP A 227 10.12 -7.86 -13.18
CA ASP A 227 10.45 -7.47 -14.55
C ASP A 227 9.97 -6.05 -14.88
N ILE A 228 8.86 -5.64 -14.26
CA ILE A 228 8.13 -4.42 -14.55
C ILE A 228 8.21 -3.39 -13.42
N CYS A 229 8.02 -3.83 -12.17
CA CYS A 229 8.02 -2.99 -10.98
C CYS A 229 9.45 -2.73 -10.51
N LYS A 230 9.94 -1.51 -10.76
CA LYS A 230 11.25 -1.05 -10.32
C LYS A 230 11.11 0.23 -9.51
N PHE A 231 11.77 0.28 -8.37
CA PHE A 231 11.81 1.43 -7.48
C PHE A 231 13.24 1.97 -7.34
N PRO A 232 13.42 3.29 -7.23
CA PRO A 232 12.38 4.33 -7.22
C PRO A 232 11.69 4.54 -8.58
N ASN A 233 10.39 4.87 -8.57
CA ASN A 233 9.60 5.09 -9.77
C ASN A 233 9.05 6.53 -9.82
N ALA A 234 9.60 7.35 -10.74
CA ALA A 234 9.23 8.75 -10.85
C ALA A 234 7.80 8.98 -11.34
N GLU A 235 7.31 8.15 -12.26
CA GLU A 235 5.96 8.29 -12.83
C GLU A 235 4.89 7.95 -11.79
N THR A 236 5.10 6.87 -11.04
CA THR A 236 4.22 6.47 -9.93
C THR A 236 4.26 7.48 -8.80
N ALA A 237 5.43 7.99 -8.43
CA ALA A 237 5.55 9.05 -7.43
C ALA A 237 4.81 10.33 -7.87
N ALA A 238 4.99 10.76 -9.12
CA ALA A 238 4.29 11.92 -9.67
C ALA A 238 2.76 11.76 -9.65
N MET A 239 2.25 10.58 -10.06
CA MET A 239 0.83 10.29 -10.02
C MET A 239 0.26 10.30 -8.59
N LEU A 240 0.99 9.72 -7.63
CA LEU A 240 0.59 9.74 -6.22
C LEU A 240 0.53 11.18 -5.68
N ILE A 241 1.53 12.01 -5.99
CA ILE A 241 1.60 13.42 -5.58
C ILE A 241 0.44 14.22 -6.20
N GLU A 242 0.23 14.09 -7.51
CA GLU A 242 -0.87 14.75 -8.22
C GLU A 242 -2.23 14.36 -7.62
N CYS A 243 -2.37 13.11 -7.20
CA CYS A 243 -3.57 12.59 -6.54
C CYS A 243 -3.59 12.82 -5.02
N GLY A 244 -2.84 13.80 -4.51
CA GLY A 244 -2.95 14.28 -3.13
C GLY A 244 -2.24 13.42 -2.07
N ALA A 245 -1.21 12.66 -2.43
CA ALA A 245 -0.36 11.99 -1.45
C ALA A 245 0.33 13.03 -0.55
N ASP A 246 0.41 12.74 0.76
CA ASP A 246 1.08 13.61 1.73
C ASP A 246 2.60 13.47 1.61
N VAL A 247 3.23 14.45 0.96
CA VAL A 247 4.69 14.52 0.74
C VAL A 247 5.50 14.75 2.00
N ASN A 248 4.84 15.12 3.11
CA ASN A 248 5.48 15.39 4.41
C ASN A 248 5.16 14.34 5.46
N LYS A 249 4.41 13.29 5.10
CA LYS A 249 4.14 12.18 6.02
C LYS A 249 5.47 11.55 6.42
N MET A 250 5.60 11.28 7.72
CA MET A 250 6.75 10.60 8.30
C MET A 250 6.43 9.14 8.57
N ASP A 251 7.38 8.25 8.28
CA ASP A 251 7.40 6.87 8.76
C ASP A 251 7.75 6.80 10.27
N ASN A 252 7.87 5.59 10.83
CA ASN A 252 8.20 5.39 12.24
C ASN A 252 9.62 5.89 12.61
N ALA A 253 10.55 5.90 11.66
CA ALA A 253 11.90 6.45 11.81
C ALA A 253 11.95 7.97 11.52
N ARG A 254 10.79 8.61 11.37
CA ARG A 254 10.60 10.01 10.99
C ARG A 254 11.18 10.40 9.64
N ASN A 255 11.44 9.45 8.75
CA ASN A 255 11.80 9.76 7.38
C ASN A 255 10.54 10.21 6.64
N THR A 256 10.67 11.30 5.89
CA THR A 256 9.71 11.68 4.86
C THR A 256 10.09 11.01 3.53
N PRO A 257 9.24 11.00 2.50
CA PRO A 257 9.64 10.50 1.17
C PRO A 257 10.91 11.20 0.65
N LEU A 258 11.11 12.47 1.00
CA LEU A 258 12.32 13.22 0.65
C LEU A 258 13.58 12.69 1.35
N HIS A 259 13.48 12.19 2.59
CA HIS A 259 14.61 11.55 3.28
C HIS A 259 15.02 10.21 2.63
N LEU A 260 14.06 9.46 2.07
CA LEU A 260 14.36 8.17 1.46
C LEU A 260 15.04 8.32 0.10
N ILE A 261 14.51 9.20 -0.77
CA ILE A 261 15.02 9.33 -2.14
C ILE A 261 16.45 9.91 -2.20
N VAL A 262 16.82 10.78 -1.25
CA VAL A 262 18.16 11.40 -1.20
C VAL A 262 19.24 10.41 -0.72
N GLY A 263 18.83 9.33 -0.05
CA GLY A 263 19.70 8.23 0.34
C GLY A 263 20.08 7.32 -0.83
N TYR A 264 19.48 7.50 -2.01
CA TYR A 264 19.67 6.65 -3.18
C TYR A 264 21.10 6.72 -3.76
N GLN A 265 21.78 5.56 -3.81
CA GLN A 265 23.20 5.45 -4.18
C GLN A 265 23.46 4.88 -5.59
N LYS A 266 22.42 4.51 -6.35
CA LYS A 266 22.58 3.88 -7.67
C LYS A 266 23.09 4.87 -8.74
N PRO A 267 23.73 4.37 -9.83
CA PRO A 267 24.51 5.19 -10.75
C PRO A 267 23.74 6.23 -11.57
N ILE A 268 24.52 7.09 -12.25
CA ILE A 268 24.15 8.33 -12.97
C ILE A 268 23.00 8.17 -13.98
N SER A 269 22.74 6.97 -14.52
CA SER A 269 21.62 6.72 -15.45
C SER A 269 20.26 7.05 -14.85
N ASP A 270 20.14 6.97 -13.51
CA ASP A 270 18.91 7.27 -12.79
C ASP A 270 18.84 8.73 -12.31
N PHE A 271 19.73 9.60 -12.80
CA PHE A 271 19.71 11.03 -12.50
C PHE A 271 18.35 11.65 -12.81
N LEU A 272 17.74 11.32 -13.96
CA LEU A 272 16.44 11.86 -14.34
C LEU A 272 15.34 11.42 -13.37
N THR A 273 15.36 10.17 -12.93
CA THR A 273 14.42 9.64 -11.94
C THR A 273 14.57 10.36 -10.62
N LEU A 274 15.81 10.46 -10.11
CA LEU A 274 16.13 11.17 -8.87
C LEU A 274 15.70 12.64 -8.94
N HIS A 275 16.07 13.34 -10.01
CA HIS A 275 15.71 14.73 -10.24
C HIS A 275 14.20 14.92 -10.29
N SER A 276 13.48 14.11 -11.08
CA SER A 276 12.02 14.22 -11.22
C SER A 276 11.30 14.01 -9.89
N ILE A 277 11.75 13.04 -9.08
CA ILE A 277 11.14 12.77 -7.76
C ILE A 277 11.44 13.90 -6.78
N ILE A 278 12.70 14.34 -6.64
CA ILE A 278 13.06 15.42 -5.70
C ILE A 278 12.33 16.71 -6.08
N VAL A 279 12.35 17.08 -7.37
CA VAL A 279 11.64 18.27 -7.85
C VAL A 279 10.15 18.14 -7.59
N GLY A 280 9.51 17.04 -7.98
CA GLY A 280 8.08 16.81 -7.75
C GLY A 280 7.68 16.89 -6.28
N LEU A 281 8.49 16.33 -5.37
CA LEU A 281 8.27 16.44 -3.92
C LEU A 281 8.41 17.88 -3.43
N THR A 282 9.45 18.59 -3.85
CA THR A 282 9.69 19.98 -3.41
C THR A 282 8.65 20.97 -3.95
N GLU A 283 8.23 20.82 -5.20
CA GLU A 283 7.17 21.63 -5.81
C GLU A 283 5.81 21.36 -5.16
N ALA A 284 5.56 20.13 -4.74
CA ALA A 284 4.39 19.76 -3.94
C ALA A 284 4.46 20.18 -2.46
N GLY A 285 5.54 20.85 -2.04
CA GLY A 285 5.67 21.43 -0.71
C GLY A 285 6.31 20.51 0.34
N ALA A 286 7.16 19.56 -0.07
CA ALA A 286 7.96 18.78 0.87
C ALA A 286 8.93 19.68 1.67
N HIS A 287 8.92 19.52 2.99
CA HIS A 287 9.82 20.20 3.91
C HIS A 287 11.23 19.64 3.77
N GLN A 288 12.19 20.51 3.45
CA GLN A 288 13.62 20.16 3.33
C GLN A 288 14.36 20.24 4.67
N ASP A 289 13.64 20.58 5.73
CA ASP A 289 14.23 21.04 6.98
C ASP A 289 13.60 20.38 8.22
N THR A 290 12.66 19.45 7.99
CA THR A 290 12.25 18.41 8.94
C THR A 290 13.44 17.51 9.27
N VAL A 291 13.49 16.99 10.49
CA VAL A 291 14.51 16.01 10.89
C VAL A 291 13.92 14.64 11.16
N ASN A 292 14.64 13.60 10.72
CA ASN A 292 14.35 12.21 11.05
C ASN A 292 14.70 11.87 12.51
N GLU A 293 14.58 10.60 12.91
CA GLU A 293 14.89 10.15 14.28
C GLU A 293 16.37 10.34 14.64
N LYS A 294 17.28 10.30 13.65
CA LYS A 294 18.71 10.58 13.83
C LYS A 294 19.02 12.07 13.96
N GLY A 295 18.03 12.94 13.76
CA GLY A 295 18.21 14.39 13.78
C GLY A 295 18.75 14.97 12.47
N GLU A 296 18.79 14.17 11.40
CA GLU A 296 19.27 14.57 10.07
C GLU A 296 18.12 15.18 9.27
N THR A 297 18.38 16.28 8.56
CA THR A 297 17.47 16.76 7.51
C THR A 297 17.64 15.94 6.24
N PRO A 298 16.72 16.03 5.24
CA PRO A 298 16.95 15.40 3.94
C PRO A 298 18.28 15.83 3.28
N PHE A 299 18.73 17.06 3.52
CA PHE A 299 20.04 17.51 3.04
C PHE A 299 21.19 16.79 3.76
N ASP A 300 21.10 16.60 5.08
CA ASP A 300 22.13 15.92 5.86
C ASP A 300 22.16 14.39 5.61
N ALA A 301 21.00 13.81 5.29
CA ALA A 301 20.84 12.39 4.95
C ALA A 301 21.27 12.05 3.51
N ALA A 302 21.56 13.06 2.67
CA ALA A 302 21.95 12.85 1.29
C ALA A 302 23.29 12.09 1.22
N THR A 303 23.32 11.00 0.46
CA THR A 303 24.52 10.16 0.32
C THR A 303 25.37 10.52 -0.90
N THR A 304 24.84 11.34 -1.81
CA THR A 304 25.48 11.72 -3.07
C THR A 304 25.43 13.24 -3.27
N GLY A 305 26.51 13.80 -3.82
CA GLY A 305 26.57 15.24 -4.13
C GLY A 305 25.53 15.69 -5.17
N VAL A 306 25.02 14.76 -5.99
CA VAL A 306 23.94 15.03 -6.95
C VAL A 306 22.65 15.42 -6.23
N ALA A 307 22.24 14.62 -5.24
CA ALA A 307 21.06 14.92 -4.44
C ALA A 307 21.21 16.25 -3.71
N GLU A 308 22.40 16.52 -3.14
CA GLU A 308 22.71 17.80 -2.50
C GLU A 308 22.57 19.01 -3.45
N ILE A 309 23.07 18.89 -4.68
CA ILE A 309 22.97 19.97 -5.69
C ILE A 309 21.50 20.25 -6.04
N ILE A 310 20.71 19.19 -6.25
CA ILE A 310 19.28 19.34 -6.60
C ILE A 310 18.52 19.99 -5.43
N LEU A 311 18.73 19.51 -4.20
CA LEU A 311 18.11 20.09 -3.00
C LEU A 311 18.51 21.56 -2.83
N ARG A 312 19.80 21.89 -3.01
CA ARG A 312 20.29 23.27 -2.91
C ARG A 312 19.63 24.17 -3.95
N ALA A 313 19.46 23.71 -5.19
CA ALA A 313 18.78 24.44 -6.24
C ALA A 313 17.29 24.68 -5.92
N GLN A 314 16.65 23.75 -5.20
CA GLN A 314 15.25 23.83 -4.79
C GLN A 314 15.05 24.49 -3.42
N SER A 315 16.11 24.90 -2.73
CA SER A 315 16.02 25.41 -1.36
C SER A 315 15.32 26.77 -1.31
N LYS A 316 14.08 26.76 -0.81
CA LYS A 316 13.33 27.99 -0.49
C LYS A 316 13.40 28.20 1.01
N LEU A 317 14.16 29.21 1.43
CA LEU A 317 14.29 29.61 2.83
C LEU A 317 12.95 30.16 3.34
N SER A 318 12.24 29.36 4.13
CA SER A 318 11.05 29.80 4.85
C SER A 318 11.44 30.40 6.21
N LEU A 319 11.00 31.62 6.51
CA LEU A 319 11.24 32.24 7.81
C LEU A 319 10.63 31.42 8.96
N LYS A 320 9.50 30.75 8.71
CA LYS A 320 8.81 29.90 9.69
C LYS A 320 9.69 28.71 10.11
N CYS A 321 10.30 28.06 9.11
CA CYS A 321 11.27 26.97 9.25
C CYS A 321 12.52 27.42 10.04
N ILE A 322 13.09 28.57 9.68
CA ILE A 322 14.25 29.15 10.37
C ILE A 322 13.93 29.45 11.84
N ALA A 323 12.78 30.07 12.11
CA ALA A 323 12.35 30.38 13.47
C ALA A 323 12.16 29.11 14.32
N ALA A 324 11.52 28.08 13.75
CA ALA A 324 11.32 26.80 14.43
C ALA A 324 12.66 26.08 14.73
N LYS A 325 13.58 26.09 13.76
CA LYS A 325 14.95 25.59 13.96
C LYS A 325 15.67 26.34 15.07
N ALA A 326 15.59 27.66 15.12
CA ALA A 326 16.20 28.46 16.19
C ALA A 326 15.62 28.11 17.56
N VAL A 327 14.29 27.98 17.68
CA VAL A 327 13.62 27.56 18.92
C VAL A 327 14.15 26.22 19.42
N LYS A 328 14.33 25.24 18.53
CA LYS A 328 14.89 23.93 18.88
C LYS A 328 16.39 23.97 19.19
N ALA A 329 17.18 24.68 18.39
CA ALA A 329 18.63 24.81 18.57
C ALA A 329 19.01 25.44 19.92
N TYR A 330 18.25 26.44 20.36
CA TYR A 330 18.46 27.10 21.67
C TYR A 330 17.64 26.48 22.81
N ASN A 331 16.92 25.38 22.55
CA ASN A 331 16.08 24.67 23.52
C ASN A 331 15.11 25.60 24.28
N LEU A 332 14.50 26.53 23.55
CA LEU A 332 13.57 27.52 24.11
C LEU A 332 12.24 26.84 24.47
N ASP A 333 11.63 27.25 25.57
CA ASP A 333 10.34 26.74 26.00
C ASP A 333 9.21 27.38 25.16
N TYR A 334 8.58 26.60 24.29
CA TYR A 334 7.54 27.08 23.36
C TYR A 334 6.14 26.55 23.67
N ARG A 335 6.02 25.44 24.41
CA ARG A 335 4.72 24.81 24.72
C ARG A 335 3.87 25.73 25.60
N GLY A 336 2.63 25.97 25.19
CA GLY A 336 1.72 26.91 25.84
C GLY A 336 2.06 28.40 25.64
N ARG A 337 3.16 28.72 24.95
CA ARG A 337 3.56 30.11 24.62
C ARG A 337 3.32 30.48 23.17
N VAL A 338 3.21 29.49 22.29
CA VAL A 338 2.81 29.66 20.89
C VAL A 338 1.42 29.05 20.66
N PRO A 339 0.70 29.46 19.60
CA PRO A 339 -0.51 28.77 19.18
C PRO A 339 -0.29 27.25 19.06
N LYS A 340 -1.21 26.43 19.57
CA LYS A 340 -1.09 24.95 19.60
C LYS A 340 -0.76 24.33 18.23
N CYS A 341 -1.28 24.91 17.15
CA CYS A 341 -1.00 24.46 15.79
C CYS A 341 0.47 24.64 15.36
N LEU A 342 1.24 25.53 16.01
CA LEU A 342 2.66 25.75 15.75
C LEU A 342 3.56 24.87 16.61
N GLU A 343 3.07 24.31 17.71
CA GLU A 343 3.87 23.42 18.56
C GLU A 343 4.31 22.17 17.78
N GLY A 344 3.37 21.53 17.06
CA GLY A 344 3.68 20.38 16.21
C GLY A 344 4.63 20.73 15.07
N PHE A 345 4.49 21.94 14.48
CA PHE A 345 5.42 22.42 13.47
C PHE A 345 6.85 22.59 14.03
N ILE A 346 7.00 23.19 15.22
CA ILE A 346 8.32 23.34 15.87
C ILE A 346 8.94 21.97 16.19
N GLU A 347 8.12 20.95 16.50
CA GLU A 347 8.58 19.58 16.76
C GLU A 347 9.16 18.86 15.54
N LEU A 348 8.78 19.27 14.33
CA LEU A 348 9.35 18.72 13.09
C LEU A 348 10.82 19.10 12.90
N HIS A 349 11.28 20.21 13.49
CA HIS A 349 12.61 20.79 13.29
C HIS A 349 13.61 20.48 14.41
N GLY A 350 13.34 19.46 15.22
CA GLY A 350 14.29 19.00 16.23
C GLY A 350 14.01 17.56 16.65
N PRO A 351 15.03 16.90 17.22
CA PRO A 351 14.91 15.52 17.71
C PRO A 351 13.83 15.43 18.79
N VAL A 352 13.21 14.25 18.91
CA VAL A 352 12.22 13.97 19.95
C VAL A 352 12.92 14.09 21.30
N LEU A 353 12.58 15.13 22.07
CA LEU A 353 12.94 15.20 23.48
C LEU A 353 12.14 14.12 24.19
N ARG A 354 12.72 12.93 24.40
CA ARG A 354 12.14 11.93 25.31
C ARG A 354 11.94 12.61 26.66
N SER A 355 10.69 12.70 27.11
CA SER A 355 10.27 13.42 28.32
C SER A 355 10.88 12.86 29.61
N GLU A 356 11.62 11.76 29.55
CA GLU A 356 12.31 11.14 30.70
C GLU A 356 13.52 11.94 31.19
N ALA A 357 14.08 12.85 30.40
CA ALA A 357 15.28 13.60 30.80
C ALA A 357 15.02 14.82 31.70
N ARG A 358 13.75 15.23 31.92
CA ARG A 358 13.43 16.37 32.81
C ARG A 358 13.26 15.96 34.29
N ALA A 359 12.89 14.72 34.58
CA ALA A 359 12.77 14.25 35.97
C ALA A 359 14.14 13.97 36.63
N SER A 360 15.15 13.53 35.86
CA SER A 360 16.46 13.18 36.44
C SER A 360 17.35 14.38 36.77
N ARG A 361 17.15 15.53 36.12
CA ARG A 361 17.99 16.72 36.35
C ARG A 361 17.56 17.57 37.55
N HIS A 362 16.31 17.49 38.00
CA HIS A 362 15.89 18.17 39.24
C HIS A 362 16.08 17.29 40.49
N GLY A 363 16.08 15.95 40.36
CA GLY A 363 16.42 15.05 41.47
C GLY A 363 17.91 15.05 41.83
N ALA A 364 18.80 15.06 40.83
CA ALA A 364 20.24 14.98 41.05
C ALA A 364 20.85 16.23 41.72
N SER A 365 20.23 17.40 41.53
CA SER A 365 20.65 18.65 42.20
C SER A 365 20.22 18.69 43.67
N ALA A 366 19.02 18.23 43.98
CA ALA A 366 18.50 18.20 45.36
C ALA A 366 19.21 17.14 46.23
N GLN A 367 19.57 15.98 45.66
CA GLN A 367 20.31 14.93 46.38
C GLN A 367 21.77 15.30 46.65
N ARG A 368 22.41 16.09 45.79
CA ARG A 368 23.78 16.60 46.04
C ARG A 368 23.81 17.64 47.16
N PHE A 369 22.80 18.52 47.25
CA PHE A 369 22.69 19.47 48.37
C PHE A 369 22.33 18.79 49.70
N ALA A 370 21.46 17.77 49.68
CA ALA A 370 21.09 17.02 50.89
C ALA A 370 22.26 16.17 51.45
N ASN A 371 23.12 15.63 50.59
CA ASN A 371 24.29 14.86 51.03
C ASN A 371 25.42 15.76 51.58
N GLN A 372 25.62 16.96 51.02
CA GLN A 372 26.59 17.93 51.56
C GLN A 372 26.18 18.49 52.94
N GLN A 373 24.88 18.61 53.22
CA GLN A 373 24.41 19.02 54.56
C GLN A 373 24.58 17.90 55.61
N ARG A 374 24.35 16.63 55.24
CA ARG A 374 24.52 15.49 56.16
C ARG A 374 26.00 15.21 56.50
N GLU A 375 26.93 15.45 55.57
CA GLU A 375 28.37 15.31 55.85
C GLU A 375 28.89 16.41 56.80
N HIS A 376 28.30 17.61 56.75
CA HIS A 376 28.63 18.69 57.68
C HIS A 376 28.06 18.46 59.10
N GLU A 377 26.88 17.85 59.24
CA GLU A 377 26.29 17.53 60.55
C GLU A 377 26.99 16.36 61.25
N ASN A 378 27.44 15.34 60.50
CA ASN A 378 28.15 14.19 61.08
C ASN A 378 29.58 14.51 61.56
N ASN A 379 30.23 15.53 61.00
CA ASN A 379 31.55 15.96 61.46
C ASN A 379 31.52 16.89 62.70
N ALA A 380 30.34 17.39 63.09
CA ALA A 380 30.19 18.27 64.26
C ALA A 380 29.77 17.52 65.54
N GLY A 381 29.35 16.25 65.46
CA GLY A 381 28.87 15.45 66.59
C GLY A 381 29.91 14.59 67.31
N GLY A 382 31.16 14.55 66.85
CA GLY A 382 32.20 13.64 67.34
C GLY A 382 32.99 14.14 68.56
N MET A 383 32.38 14.88 69.49
CA MET A 383 33.10 15.39 70.66
C MET A 383 32.18 15.60 71.87
N GLN A 384 31.70 14.53 72.52
CA GLN A 384 31.30 14.52 73.95
C GLN A 384 30.92 13.10 74.48
N ALA A 385 31.40 12.82 75.71
CA ALA A 385 31.08 11.70 76.65
C ALA A 385 31.60 10.29 76.28
N ILE A 386 32.55 9.68 77.01
CA ILE A 386 32.47 9.02 78.34
C ILE A 386 31.32 8.01 78.41
#